data_AF-A0A829RA44-F1
#
_entry.id   AF-A0A829RA44-F1
#
_cell.length_a   1.000
_cell.length_b   1.000
_cell.length_c   1.000
_cell.angle_alpha   90.00
_cell.angle_beta   90.00
_cell.angle_gamma   90.00
#
_symmetry.space_group_name_H-M   'P 1'
#
loop_
_entity.id
_entity.type
_entity.pdbx_description
1 polymer ?
#
loop_
_entity_poly.entity_id
_entity_poly.type
_entity_poly.pdbx_seq_one_letter_code
_entity_poly.pdbx_strand_id
1 'polypeptide(L)' 'MKKTLWIIIGILLVLVVGAAALLSVDFNRLGKQAYYAEITKSDHITEDKDASGVVYKTYHYKLPAYDKNGNKKNAHFHCF' A
#
# COMPACT_ATOMS: atom_id res chain seq x y z
N MET A 1 -47.41 -1.35 1.01
CA MET A 1 -46.77 -2.44 1.79
C MET A 1 -45.65 -3.13 1.01
N LYS A 2 -45.93 -3.84 -0.10
CA LYS A 2 -44.90 -4.59 -0.87
C LYS A 2 -43.76 -3.69 -1.43
N LYS A 3 -44.12 -2.55 -2.02
CA LYS A 3 -43.13 -1.58 -2.57
C LYS A 3 -42.24 -0.97 -1.49
N THR A 4 -42.82 -0.63 -0.35
CA THR A 4 -42.10 -0.11 0.82
C THR A 4 -41.11 -1.14 1.39
N LEU A 5 -41.50 -2.42 1.44
CA LEU A 5 -40.63 -3.50 1.86
C LEU A 5 -39.40 -3.66 0.94
N TRP A 6 -39.61 -3.61 -0.39
CA TRP A 6 -38.50 -3.65 -1.35
C TRP A 6 -37.55 -2.46 -1.23
N ILE A 7 -38.08 -1.27 -0.94
CA ILE A 7 -37.25 -0.07 -0.69
C ILE A 7 -36.38 -0.27 0.56
N ILE A 8 -36.96 -0.78 1.66
CA ILE A 8 -36.21 -1.04 2.90
C ILE A 8 -35.12 -2.09 2.68
N ILE A 9 -35.44 -3.19 1.98
CA ILE A 9 -34.46 -4.22 1.63
C ILE A 9 -33.33 -3.64 0.79
N GLY A 10 -33.65 -2.81 -0.21
CA GLY A 10 -32.65 -2.14 -1.04
C GLY A 10 -31.71 -1.25 -0.24
N ILE A 11 -32.25 -0.45 0.68
CA ILE A 11 -31.44 0.40 1.58
C ILE A 11 -30.54 -0.47 2.46
N LEU A 12 -31.07 -1.53 3.06
CA LEU A 12 -30.30 -2.44 3.92
C LEU A 12 -29.15 -3.09 3.14
N LEU A 13 -29.40 -3.49 1.89
CA LEU A 13 -28.37 -4.06 1.01
C LEU A 13 -27.23 -3.10 0.74
N VAL A 14 -27.53 -1.84 0.40
CA VAL A 14 -26.51 -0.81 0.18
C VAL A 14 -25.70 -0.55 1.46
N LEU A 15 -26.35 -0.51 2.62
CA LEU A 15 -25.67 -0.32 3.90
C LEU A 15 -24.74 -1.49 4.24
N VAL A 16 -25.18 -2.73 4.04
CA VAL A 16 -24.35 -3.92 4.29
C VAL A 16 -23.14 -3.95 3.35
N VAL A 17 -23.33 -3.70 2.05
CA VAL A 17 -22.23 -3.67 1.08
C VAL A 17 -21.26 -2.52 1.38
N GLY A 18 -21.78 -1.34 1.71
CA GLY A 18 -20.97 -0.18 2.10
C GLY A 18 -20.15 -0.44 3.36
N ALA A 19 -20.76 -1.02 4.40
CA ALA A 19 -20.06 -1.40 5.63
C ALA A 19 -18.98 -2.46 5.37
N ALA A 20 -19.27 -3.48 4.57
CA ALA A 20 -18.28 -4.50 4.20
C ALA A 20 -17.08 -3.90 3.45
N ALA A 21 -17.33 -2.96 2.53
CA ALA A 21 -16.26 -2.26 1.82
C ALA A 21 -15.40 -1.42 2.77
N LEU A 22 -16.02 -0.67 3.70
CA LEU A 22 -15.31 0.14 4.71
C LEU A 22 -14.36 -0.69 5.59
N LEU A 23 -14.73 -1.93 5.90
CA LEU A 23 -13.93 -2.82 6.76
C LEU A 23 -12.86 -3.59 5.99
N SER A 24 -13.07 -3.87 4.70
CA SER A 24 -12.24 -4.83 3.95
C SER A 24 -11.31 -4.18 2.92
N VAL A 25 -11.62 -2.96 2.49
CA VAL A 25 -10.87 -2.26 1.44
C VAL A 25 -9.91 -1.28 2.09
N ASP A 26 -8.63 -1.39 1.77
CA ASP A 26 -7.68 -0.32 2.04
C ASP A 26 -7.91 0.81 1.01
N PHE A 27 -8.77 1.77 1.38
CA PHE A 27 -9.08 2.92 0.53
C PHE A 27 -7.85 3.78 0.22
N ASN A 28 -6.83 3.76 1.10
CA ASN A 28 -5.56 4.44 0.82
C ASN A 28 -4.76 3.73 -0.28
N ARG A 29 -5.06 2.48 -0.61
CA ARG A 29 -4.43 1.72 -1.70
C ARG A 29 -5.31 1.54 -2.94
N LEU A 30 -6.56 2.00 -2.92
CA LEU A 30 -7.41 1.98 -4.11
C LEU A 30 -6.75 2.74 -5.26
N GLY A 31 -6.66 2.09 -6.42
CA GLY A 31 -6.05 2.65 -7.63
C GLY A 31 -4.51 2.76 -7.61
N LYS A 32 -3.84 2.37 -6.52
CA LYS A 32 -2.37 2.37 -6.47
C LYS A 32 -1.81 1.12 -7.14
N GLN A 33 -0.71 1.30 -7.89
CA GLN A 33 0.00 0.21 -8.54
C GLN A 33 0.85 -0.55 -7.51
N ALA A 34 0.87 -1.89 -7.61
CA ALA A 34 1.75 -2.75 -6.82
C ALA A 34 2.96 -3.16 -7.68
N TYR A 35 4.16 -3.01 -7.10
CA TYR A 35 5.41 -3.46 -7.70
C TYR A 35 6.16 -4.33 -6.70
N TYR A 36 6.83 -5.36 -7.21
CA TYR A 36 7.58 -6.34 -6.44
C TYR A 36 9.06 -6.24 -6.84
N ALA A 37 9.94 -6.06 -5.85
CA ALA A 37 11.38 -5.99 -6.06
C ALA A 37 12.07 -7.03 -5.17
N GLU A 38 13.12 -7.66 -5.69
CA GLU A 38 14.00 -8.53 -4.93
C GLU A 38 15.14 -7.71 -4.33
N ILE A 39 15.33 -7.79 -3.02
CA ILE A 39 16.43 -7.10 -2.33
C ILE A 39 17.72 -7.86 -2.60
N THR A 40 18.66 -7.23 -3.30
CA THR A 40 19.96 -7.81 -3.62
C THR A 40 21.09 -7.07 -2.89
N LYS A 41 21.43 -5.87 -3.35
CA LYS A 41 22.46 -5.02 -2.75
C LYS A 41 21.96 -3.58 -2.68
N SER A 42 22.27 -2.89 -1.58
CA SER A 42 22.08 -1.45 -1.50
C SER A 42 23.06 -0.73 -2.44
N ASP A 43 22.60 0.40 -2.98
CA ASP A 43 23.41 1.31 -3.78
C ASP A 43 24.45 2.01 -2.90
N HIS A 44 24.00 2.58 -1.78
CA HIS A 44 24.84 3.19 -0.76
C HIS A 44 24.16 3.20 0.62
N ILE A 45 24.92 3.51 1.66
CA ILE A 45 24.47 3.62 3.05
C ILE A 45 24.78 5.04 3.53
N THR A 46 23.80 5.69 4.16
CA THR A 46 23.97 6.98 4.84
C THR A 46 23.93 6.77 6.35
N GLU A 47 24.74 7.49 7.11
CA GLU A 47 24.73 7.44 8.57
C GLU A 47 24.36 8.80 9.15
N ASP A 48 23.38 8.81 10.06
CA ASP A 48 22.98 9.98 10.83
C ASP A 48 23.25 9.74 12.32
N LYS A 49 23.59 10.79 13.06
CA LYS A 49 23.89 10.70 14.49
C LYS A 49 23.03 11.69 15.27
N ASP A 50 22.35 11.22 16.30
CA ASP A 50 21.59 12.11 17.18
C ASP A 50 22.48 12.78 18.25
N ALA A 51 21.88 13.70 19.02
CA ALA A 51 22.57 14.43 20.08
C ALA A 51 23.10 13.55 21.22
N SER A 52 22.55 12.34 21.40
CA SER A 52 23.03 11.35 22.39
C SER A 52 24.17 10.49 21.85
N GLY A 53 24.39 10.56 20.54
CA GLY A 53 25.46 9.89 19.84
C GLY A 53 25.08 8.53 19.24
N VAL A 54 23.80 8.18 19.23
CA VAL A 54 23.30 6.98 18.55
C VAL A 54 23.40 7.20 17.04
N VAL A 55 23.92 6.18 16.33
CA VAL A 55 24.10 6.19 14.88
C VAL A 55 22.96 5.40 14.22
N TYR A 56 22.28 6.02 13.27
CA TYR A 56 21.22 5.45 12.44
C TYR A 56 21.73 5.24 11.02
N LYS A 57 21.49 4.07 10.44
CA LYS A 57 21.92 3.75 9.08
C LYS A 57 20.73 3.69 8.14
N THR A 58 20.80 4.43 7.04
CA THR A 58 19.80 4.36 5.97
C THR A 58 20.40 3.63 4.77
N TYR A 59 19.78 2.53 4.35
CA TYR A 59 20.15 1.76 3.17
C TYR A 59 19.35 2.26 1.97
N HIS A 60 20.05 2.75 0.96
CA HIS A 60 19.42 3.25 -0.27
C HIS A 60 19.44 2.17 -1.35
N TYR A 61 18.30 1.92 -2.00
CA TYR A 61 18.15 0.91 -3.04
C TYR A 61 17.75 1.54 -4.38
N LYS A 62 18.34 1.02 -5.46
CA LYS A 62 17.96 1.28 -6.85
C LYS A 62 17.79 -0.06 -7.54
N LEU A 63 16.58 -0.60 -7.51
CA LEU A 63 16.31 -1.99 -7.90
C LEU A 63 15.25 -2.07 -9.00
N PRO A 64 15.34 -3.05 -9.91
CA PRO A 64 14.24 -3.34 -10.80
C PRO A 64 13.07 -3.92 -10.00
N ALA A 65 11.88 -3.37 -10.23
CA ALA A 65 10.64 -3.84 -9.66
C ALA A 65 9.67 -4.19 -10.80
N TYR A 66 8.80 -5.17 -10.56
CA TYR A 66 7.88 -5.68 -11.58
C TYR A 66 6.45 -5.58 -11.10
N ASP A 67 5.53 -5.17 -11.98
CA ASP A 67 4.10 -5.23 -11.67
C ASP A 67 3.57 -6.67 -11.81
N LYS A 68 2.28 -6.86 -11.52
CA LYS A 68 1.60 -8.16 -11.62
C LYS A 68 1.60 -8.77 -13.04
N ASN A 69 1.86 -7.98 -14.07
CA ASN A 69 1.92 -8.41 -15.46
C ASN A 69 3.39 -8.62 -15.92
N GLY A 70 4.36 -8.42 -15.04
CA GLY A 70 5.79 -8.52 -15.35
C GLY A 70 6.39 -7.26 -15.98
N ASN A 71 5.68 -6.13 -16.00
CA ASN A 71 6.24 -4.88 -16.53
C ASN A 71 7.27 -4.30 -15.56
N LYS A 72 8.46 -4.00 -16.08
CA LYS A 72 9.58 -3.48 -15.30
C LYS A 72 9.44 -1.98 -15.01
N LYS A 73 9.79 -1.59 -13.78
CA LYS A 73 10.00 -0.21 -13.34
C LYS A 73 11.25 -0.15 -12.47
N ASN A 74 12.10 0.87 -12.65
CA ASN A 74 13.21 1.10 -11.72
C ASN A 74 12.66 1.79 -10.47
N ALA A 75 12.74 1.10 -9.33
CA ALA A 75 12.27 1.59 -8.05
C ALA A 75 13.43 2.14 -7.21
N HIS A 76 13.16 3.27 -6.55
CA HIS A 76 14.07 3.93 -5.64
C HIS A 76 13.40 4.01 -4.28
N PHE A 77 14.00 3.40 -3.27
CA PHE A 77 13.46 3.39 -1.91
C PHE A 77 14.57 3.21 -0.89
N HIS A 78 14.32 3.68 0.33
CA HIS A 78 15.28 3.65 1.41
C HIS A 78 14.70 2.89 2.62
N CYS A 79 15.52 2.11 3.30
CA CYS A 79 15.15 1.41 4.54
C CYS A 79 16.08 1.87 5.67
N PHE A 80 15.51 2.11 6.85
CA PHE A 80 16.20 2.49 8.08
C PHE A 80 16.58 1.26 8.91
#